data_AF-A0A7Y6ZA33-F1
#
_entry.id   AF-A0A7Y6ZA33-F1
#
_cell.length_a   1.000
_cell.length_b   1.000
_cell.length_c   1.000
_cell.angle_alpha   90.00
_cell.angle_beta   90.00
_cell.angle_gamma   90.00
#
_symmetry.space_group_name_H-M   'P 1'
#
loop_
_entity.id
_entity.type
_entity.pdbx_description
1 polymer ?
#
loop_
_entity_poly.entity_id
_entity_poly.type
_entity_poly.pdbx_seq_one_letter_code
_entity_poly.pdbx_strand_id
1 'polypeptide(L)' 'MEKITLLLPKTTVEMMHLLARTEGRTIGTIVQEMALDRYMQQMMSSQRTSETEVEASEVQEA' A
#
# COMPACT_ATOMS: atom_id res chain seq x y z
N MET A 1 -4.14 0.49 20.46
CA MET A 1 -3.80 -0.14 19.16
C MET A 1 -4.50 -1.48 19.08
N GLU A 2 -5.22 -1.73 17.98
CA GLU A 2 -5.79 -3.05 17.71
C GLU A 2 -4.68 -4.06 17.44
N LYS A 3 -4.90 -5.32 17.83
CA LYS A 3 -3.96 -6.41 17.61
C LYS A 3 -4.35 -7.16 16.35
N ILE A 4 -3.48 -7.17 15.36
CA ILE A 4 -3.65 -7.91 14.11
C ILE A 4 -2.64 -9.07 14.11
N THR A 5 -3.11 -10.26 13.73
CA THR A 5 -2.25 -11.44 13.56
C THR A 5 -2.05 -11.67 12.07
N LEU A 6 -0.79 -11.71 11.63
CA LEU A 6 -0.42 -11.94 10.24
C LEU A 6 0.28 -13.29 10.12
N LEU A 7 -0.22 -14.15 9.24
CA LEU A 7 0.46 -15.38 8.87
C LEU A 7 1.41 -15.10 7.70
N LEU A 8 2.71 -15.22 7.94
CA LEU A 8 3.74 -14.95 6.95
C LEU A 8 4.71 -16.13 6.84
N PRO A 9 5.37 -16.31 5.68
CA PRO A 9 6.48 -17.24 5.55
C PRO A 9 7.58 -16.92 6.56
N LYS A 10 8.26 -17.96 7.07
CA LYS A 10 9.33 -17.83 8.07
C LYS A 10 10.43 -16.84 7.65
N THR A 11 10.85 -16.90 6.39
CA THR A 11 11.86 -16.00 5.82
C THR A 11 11.44 -14.54 5.87
N THR A 12 10.16 -14.25 5.60
CA THR A 12 9.60 -12.90 5.70
C THR A 12 9.59 -12.40 7.14
N VAL A 13 9.24 -13.26 8.10
CA VAL A 13 9.26 -12.92 9.54
C VAL A 13 10.69 -12.59 10.00
N GLU A 14 11.68 -13.40 9.60
CA GLU A 14 13.10 -13.15 9.90
C GLU A 14 13.59 -11.82 9.32
N MET A 15 13.22 -11.53 8.08
CA MET A 15 13.56 -10.27 7.43
C MET A 15 12.89 -9.06 8.11
N MET A 16 11.62 -9.17 8.51
CA MET A 16 10.94 -8.12 9.28
C MET A 16 11.61 -7.87 10.63
N HIS A 17 12.06 -8.91 11.32
CA HIS A 17 12.82 -8.76 12.55
C HIS A 17 14.17 -8.08 12.33
N LEU A 18 14.86 -8.38 11.22
CA LEU A 18 16.11 -7.73 10.86
C LEU A 18 15.89 -6.23 10.64
N LEU A 19 14.93 -5.86 9.80
CA LEU A 19 14.60 -4.46 9.49
C LEU A 19 14.20 -3.66 10.73
N ALA A 20 13.35 -4.24 11.58
CA ALA A 20 12.94 -3.65 12.84
C ALA A 20 14.16 -3.31 13.74
N ARG A 21 15.13 -4.22 13.81
CA ARG A 21 16.35 -4.03 14.63
C ARG A 21 17.29 -3.00 14.01
N THR A 22 17.48 -3.01 12.70
CA THR A 22 18.40 -2.09 12.02
C THR A 22 17.90 -0.65 12.06
N GLU A 23 16.59 -0.45 11.98
CA GLU A 23 15.99 0.89 11.99
C GLU A 23 15.60 1.37 13.39
N GLY A 24 15.66 0.51 14.41
CA GLY A 24 15.20 0.84 15.76
C GLY A 24 13.68 1.01 15.84
N ARG A 25 12.93 0.31 15.00
CA ARG A 25 11.48 0.45 14.81
C ARG A 25 10.76 -0.85 15.16
N THR A 26 9.45 -0.75 15.39
CA THR A 26 8.63 -1.95 15.62
C THR A 26 8.14 -2.52 14.29
N ILE A 27 7.94 -3.85 14.24
CA ILE A 27 7.35 -4.52 13.08
C ILE A 27 5.99 -3.91 12.72
N GLY A 28 5.18 -3.56 13.73
CA GLY A 28 3.88 -2.93 13.53
C GLY A 28 3.99 -1.60 12.77
N THR A 29 4.96 -0.76 13.10
CA THR A 29 5.20 0.51 12.40
C THR A 29 5.60 0.29 10.94
N ILE A 30 6.46 -0.69 10.68
CA ILE A 30 6.91 -1.03 9.32
C ILE A 30 5.73 -1.56 8.49
N VAL A 31 4.93 -2.47 9.04
CA VAL A 31 3.72 -2.98 8.36
C VAL A 31 2.72 -1.87 8.08
N GLN A 32 2.52 -0.97 9.05
CA GLN A 32 1.59 0.15 8.90
C GLN A 32 2.02 1.10 7.76
N GLU A 33 3.31 1.44 7.67
CA GLU A 33 3.82 2.26 6.56
C GLU A 33 3.65 1.56 5.21
N MET A 34 4.02 0.28 5.11
CA MET A 34 3.84 -0.48 3.87
C MET A 34 2.37 -0.55 3.44
N ALA A 35 1.44 -0.65 4.40
CA ALA A 35 0.01 -0.65 4.11
C ALA A 35 -0.48 0.73 3.62
N LEU A 36 -0.01 1.81 4.23
CA LEU A 36 -0.33 3.19 3.83
C LEU A 36 0.20 3.50 2.43
N ASP A 37 1.44 3.10 2.12
CA ASP A 37 2.04 3.28 0.80
C ASP A 37 1.22 2.60 -0.28
N ARG A 38 0.80 1.35 -0.06
CA ARG A 38 -0.07 0.62 -1.01
C ARG A 38 -1.43 1.28 -1.16
N TYR A 39 -2.03 1.72 -0.06
CA TYR A 39 -3.31 2.43 -0.09
C TYR A 39 -3.24 3.71 -0.92
N MET A 40 -2.19 4.52 -0.70
CA MET A 40 -1.98 5.76 -1.45
C MET A 40 -1.72 5.49 -2.94
N GLN A 41 -0.87 4.51 -3.26
CA GLN A 41 -0.62 4.11 -4.65
C GLN A 41 -1.92 3.68 -5.36
N GLN A 42 -2.76 2.89 -4.68
CA GLN A 42 -4.04 2.47 -5.23
C GLN A 42 -4.96 3.67 -5.47
N MET A 43 -5.12 4.56 -4.49
CA MET A 43 -5.97 5.75 -4.61
C MET A 43 -5.52 6.67 -5.76
N MET A 44 -4.22 6.91 -5.90
CA MET A 44 -3.65 7.74 -6.97
C MET A 44 -3.77 7.06 -8.35
N SER A 45 -3.71 5.73 -8.41
CA SER A 45 -3.91 4.99 -9.66
C SER A 45 -5.39 5.00 -10.11
N SER A 46 -6.33 4.92 -9.18
CA SER A 46 -7.78 5.00 -9.48
C SER A 46 -8.22 6.40 -9.94
N GLN A 47 -7.55 7.46 -9.50
CA GLN A 47 -7.82 8.82 -9.99
C GLN A 47 -7.38 9.04 -11.44
N ARG A 48 -6.33 8.34 -11.91
CA ARG A 48 -5.88 8.44 -13.30
C ARG A 48 -6.83 7.78 -14.29
N THR A 49 -7.55 6.72 -13.89
CA THR A 49 -8.53 6.07 -14.76
C THR A 49 -9.82 6.88 -14.91
N SER A 50 -10.18 7.70 -13.91
CA SER A 50 -11.40 8.51 -13.98
C SER A 50 -11.28 9.74 -14.86
N GLU A 51 -10.08 10.27 -15.13
CA GLU A 51 -9.92 11.44 -16.02
C GLU A 51 -9.96 11.04 -17.51
N THR A 52 -9.51 9.82 -17.86
CA THR A 52 -9.47 9.36 -19.25
C THR A 52 -10.83 8.88 -19.77
N GLU A 53 -11.75 8.48 -18.90
CA GLU A 53 -13.12 8.10 -19.30
C GLU A 53 -14.01 9.31 -19.62
N VAL A 54 -13.73 10.50 -19.07
CA VAL A 54 -14.55 11.69 -19.33
C VAL A 54 -14.20 12.31 -20.68
N GLU A 55 -12.91 12.40 -21.05
CA GLU A 55 -12.51 12.91 -22.37
C GLU A 55 -12.89 12.00 -23.53
N ALA A 56 -13.04 10.68 -23.31
CA ALA A 56 -13.50 9.76 -24.35
C ALA A 56 -15.03 9.85 -24.61
N SER A 57 -15.80 10.38 -23.65
CA SER A 57 -17.25 10.48 -23.77
C SER A 57 -17.73 11.78 -24.43
N GLU A 58 -16.89 12.84 -24.50
CA GLU A 58 -17.29 14.13 -25.08
C GLU A 58 -16.96 14.25 -26.58
N VAL A 59 -16.13 13.37 -27.15
CA VAL A 59 -15.74 13.44 -28.58
C VAL A 59 -16.72 12.67 -29.50
N GLN A 60 -17.72 11.98 -28.94
CA GLN A 60 -18.65 11.16 -29.72
C GLN A 60 -20.02 11.80 -29.97
N GLU A 61 -20.26 13.03 -29.51
CA GLU A 61 -21.55 13.73 -29.65
C GLU A 61 -21.51 15.07 -30.40
N ALA A 62 -20.53 15.26 -31.31
CA ALA A 62 -20.47 16.43 -32.21
C ALA A 62 -20.49 16.04 -33.70
#